data_AF-C1GVS3-F1
#
_entry.id   AF-C1GVS3-F1
#
_cell.length_a   1.000
_cell.length_b   1.000
_cell.length_c   1.000
_cell.angle_alpha   90.00
_cell.angle_beta   90.00
_cell.angle_gamma   90.00
#
_symmetry.space_group_name_H-M   'P 1'
#
loop_
_entity.id
_entity.type
_entity.pdbx_description
1 polymer ?
#
loop_
_entity_poly.entity_id
_entity_poly.type
_entity_poly.pdbx_seq_one_letter_code
_entity_poly.pdbx_strand_id
1 'polypeptide(L)'
;MSYTASQTWLSHETKEFEAWVKVRDSMVRIAPKSPFTPKSFVEWIAHRLARMEEERSRILKQAKTKRTSDKGSTEKVFVKPVFGGKELSDGLALVLLRETIWVPLGQYPATHNIAPWPSHEELKHEGDDRNKSGYSRFPPLPRGPGNETVNWKQRPPLPQCAFDEVGRPRPGVGSDKTHYPKNDMVEWIGHALLAELDM
;
A
#
# COMPACT_ATOMS: atom_id res chain seq x y z
N MET A 1 23.85 23.43 31.94
CA MET A 1 22.63 24.06 32.51
C MET A 1 22.38 25.38 31.78
N SER A 2 21.68 25.38 30.64
CA SER A 2 21.31 26.61 29.93
C SER A 2 19.91 27.06 30.36
N TYR A 3 19.85 28.09 31.22
CA TYR A 3 18.62 28.70 31.75
C TYR A 3 18.05 29.78 30.81
N THR A 4 17.96 29.52 29.51
CA THR A 4 17.46 30.50 28.53
C THR A 4 16.04 30.17 28.09
N ALA A 5 15.15 29.95 29.06
CA ALA A 5 13.71 30.03 28.84
C ALA A 5 13.18 31.20 29.67
N SER A 6 13.64 32.42 29.38
CA SER A 6 12.92 33.58 29.88
C SER A 6 11.55 33.58 29.18
N GLN A 7 10.50 33.27 29.94
CA GLN A 7 9.13 33.43 29.45
C GLN A 7 8.82 34.92 29.41
N THR A 8 9.37 35.61 28.43
CA THR A 8 8.94 36.97 28.10
C THR A 8 7.67 36.86 27.27
N TRP A 9 6.62 37.54 27.71
CA TRP A 9 5.40 37.66 26.92
C TRP A 9 5.71 38.49 25.68
N LEU A 10 5.76 37.82 24.53
CA LEU A 10 5.89 38.47 23.23
C LEU A 10 4.52 38.73 22.61
N SER A 11 4.38 39.88 21.95
CA SER A 11 3.21 40.16 21.12
C SER A 11 3.08 39.14 19.99
N HIS A 12 1.88 39.00 19.43
CA HIS A 12 1.67 38.13 18.28
C HIS A 12 2.53 38.53 17.09
N GLU A 13 2.68 39.83 16.84
CA GLU A 13 3.51 40.35 15.76
C GLU A 13 4.98 39.95 15.92
N THR A 14 5.54 40.06 17.12
CA THR A 14 6.92 39.66 17.39
C THR A 14 7.10 38.15 17.20
N LYS A 15 6.14 37.32 17.64
CA LYS A 15 6.19 35.86 17.44
C LYS A 15 6.17 35.50 15.95
N GLU A 16 5.33 36.17 15.15
CA GLU A 16 5.28 35.97 13.70
C GLU A 16 6.57 36.40 13.02
N PHE A 17 7.15 37.51 13.46
CA PHE A 17 8.42 38.00 12.93
C PHE A 17 9.58 37.04 13.25
N GLU A 18 9.68 36.56 14.50
CA GLU A 18 10.66 35.54 14.87
C GLU A 18 10.48 34.23 14.08
N ALA A 19 9.23 33.81 13.87
CA ALA A 19 8.92 32.64 13.06
C ALA A 19 9.38 32.83 11.61
N TRP A 20 9.13 33.99 11.01
CA TRP A 20 9.60 34.33 9.68
C TRP A 20 11.13 34.31 9.58
N VAL A 21 11.84 34.92 10.54
CA VAL A 21 13.32 34.91 10.56
C VAL A 21 13.86 33.48 10.58
N LYS A 22 13.30 32.61 11.44
CA LYS A 22 13.67 31.19 11.48
C LYS A 22 13.46 30.50 10.14
N VAL A 23 12.30 30.73 9.51
CA VAL A 23 11.98 30.11 8.21
C VAL A 23 12.90 30.64 7.12
N ARG A 24 13.08 31.95 7.03
CA ARG A 24 13.99 32.61 6.07
C ARG A 24 15.39 32.00 6.15
N ASP A 25 15.95 31.91 7.35
CA ASP A 25 17.31 31.41 7.55
C ASP A 25 17.42 29.90 7.23
N SER A 26 16.38 29.13 7.53
CA SER A 26 16.31 27.71 7.17
C SER A 26 16.20 27.48 5.66
N MET A 27 15.44 28.32 4.95
CA MET A 27 15.16 28.16 3.52
C MET A 27 16.36 28.46 2.64
N VAL A 28 17.32 29.26 3.11
CA VAL A 28 18.62 29.43 2.44
C VAL A 28 19.33 28.09 2.26
N ARG A 29 19.17 27.15 3.22
CA ARG A 29 19.76 25.81 3.15
C ARG A 29 18.87 24.79 2.45
N ILE A 30 17.56 24.85 2.71
CA ILE A 30 16.59 23.85 2.22
C ILE A 30 16.24 24.06 0.74
N ALA A 31 15.97 25.30 0.34
CA ALA A 31 15.43 25.62 -0.98
C ALA A 31 15.89 27.02 -1.46
N PRO A 32 17.20 27.21 -1.75
CA PRO A 32 17.77 28.53 -2.05
C PRO A 32 17.21 29.19 -3.31
N LYS A 33 16.71 28.41 -4.28
CA LYS A 33 16.20 28.90 -5.58
C LYS A 33 14.68 28.77 -5.72
N SER A 34 13.94 28.42 -4.65
CA SER A 34 12.49 28.25 -4.74
C SER A 34 11.80 29.60 -4.98
N PRO A 35 10.91 29.71 -5.99
CA PRO A 35 10.14 30.94 -6.25
C PRO A 35 9.05 31.18 -5.21
N PHE A 36 8.73 30.17 -4.37
CA PHE A 36 7.67 30.24 -3.36
C PHE A 36 8.17 30.65 -1.97
N THR A 37 9.49 30.87 -1.82
CA THR A 37 10.06 31.30 -0.54
C THR A 37 9.80 32.81 -0.36
N PRO A 38 9.08 33.24 0.69
CA PRO A 38 8.84 34.65 0.93
C PRO A 38 10.14 35.37 1.27
N LYS A 39 10.47 36.41 0.51
CA LYS A 39 11.70 37.20 0.65
C LYS A 39 11.51 38.33 1.66
N SER A 40 10.28 38.81 1.81
CA SER A 40 9.91 39.86 2.77
C SER A 40 8.94 39.35 3.83
N PHE A 41 8.85 40.06 4.95
CA PHE A 41 7.89 39.74 6.01
C PHE A 41 6.43 39.91 5.55
N VAL A 42 6.17 40.87 4.64
CA VAL A 42 4.83 41.08 4.06
C VAL A 42 4.42 39.88 3.19
N GLU A 43 5.34 39.40 2.34
CA GLU A 43 5.12 38.17 1.57
C GLU A 43 4.91 36.95 2.46
N TRP A 44 5.62 36.88 3.60
CA TRP A 44 5.43 35.81 4.58
C TRP A 44 4.02 35.81 5.17
N ILE A 45 3.49 36.98 5.55
CA ILE A 45 2.11 37.10 6.05
C ILE A 45 1.12 36.70 4.96
N ALA A 46 1.30 37.17 3.72
CA ALA A 46 0.45 36.81 2.58
C ALA A 46 0.48 35.29 2.32
N HIS A 47 1.67 34.68 2.33
CA HIS A 47 1.86 33.24 2.17
C HIS A 47 1.18 32.46 3.30
N ARG A 48 1.26 32.93 4.55
CA ARG A 48 0.56 32.32 5.69
C ARG A 48 -0.95 32.37 5.53
N LEU A 49 -1.50 33.51 5.12
CA LEU A 49 -2.93 33.66 4.85
C LEU A 49 -3.39 32.69 3.75
N ALA A 50 -2.66 32.63 2.63
CA ALA A 50 -2.94 31.71 1.55
C ALA A 50 -2.94 30.23 2.01
N ARG A 51 -1.96 29.82 2.82
CA ARG A 51 -1.92 28.46 3.40
C ARG A 51 -3.11 28.17 4.31
N MET A 52 -3.53 29.13 5.13
CA MET A 52 -4.70 28.97 6.00
C MET A 52 -5.99 28.84 5.20
N GLU A 53 -6.15 29.61 4.13
CA GLU A 53 -7.29 29.51 3.21
C GLU A 53 -7.32 28.16 2.48
N GLU A 54 -6.17 27.69 1.99
CA GLU A 54 -6.06 26.39 1.34
C GLU A 54 -6.40 25.26 2.31
N GLU A 55 -5.85 25.28 3.52
CA GLU A 55 -6.14 24.29 4.55
C GLU A 55 -7.62 24.29 4.93
N ARG A 56 -8.23 25.47 5.10
CA ARG A 56 -9.67 25.61 5.32
C ARG A 56 -10.47 24.99 4.16
N SER A 57 -10.06 25.25 2.92
CA SER A 57 -10.73 24.69 1.73
C SER A 57 -10.61 23.16 1.68
N ARG A 58 -9.44 22.60 2.05
CA ARG A 58 -9.18 21.16 2.13
C ARG A 58 -10.06 20.50 3.19
N ILE A 59 -10.14 21.10 4.38
CA ILE A 59 -10.99 20.62 5.47
C ILE A 59 -12.46 20.65 5.04
N LEU A 60 -12.92 21.72 4.39
CA LEU A 60 -14.29 21.81 3.89
C LEU A 60 -14.59 20.76 2.81
N LYS A 61 -13.66 20.50 1.88
CA LYS A 61 -13.78 19.43 0.88
C LYS A 61 -13.89 18.07 1.56
N GLN A 62 -13.00 17.75 2.50
CA GLN A 62 -13.03 16.50 3.26
C GLN A 62 -14.33 16.36 4.05
N ALA A 63 -14.81 17.43 4.71
CA ALA A 63 -16.07 17.43 5.42
C ALA A 63 -17.27 17.22 4.48
N LYS A 64 -17.25 17.78 3.27
CA LYS A 64 -18.26 17.53 2.25
C LYS A 64 -18.22 16.08 1.77
N THR A 65 -17.05 15.54 1.42
CA THR A 65 -16.88 14.14 1.00
C THR A 65 -17.36 13.17 2.07
N LYS A 66 -17.01 13.42 3.34
CA LYS A 66 -17.48 12.62 4.47
C LYS A 66 -19.00 12.74 4.66
N ARG A 67 -19.56 13.94 4.56
CA ARG A 67 -21.03 14.12 4.60
C ARG A 67 -21.72 13.43 3.45
N THR A 68 -21.14 13.38 2.24
CA THR A 68 -21.71 12.65 1.11
C THR A 68 -21.54 11.14 1.25
N SER A 69 -20.48 10.64 1.89
CA SER A 69 -20.34 9.21 2.18
C SER A 69 -21.25 8.76 3.34
N ASP A 70 -21.55 9.66 4.29
CA ASP A 70 -22.44 9.36 5.41
C ASP A 70 -23.92 9.52 5.02
N LYS A 71 -24.25 10.54 4.19
CA LYS A 71 -25.63 10.79 3.69
C LYS A 71 -25.98 10.01 2.44
N GLY A 72 -24.99 9.81 1.56
CA GLY A 72 -25.10 8.78 0.54
C GLY A 72 -25.24 7.51 1.35
N SER A 73 -26.47 7.05 1.47
CA SER A 73 -26.79 5.72 1.93
C SER A 73 -25.65 4.86 1.42
N THR A 74 -24.84 4.34 2.32
CA THR A 74 -24.16 3.09 2.05
C THR A 74 -25.30 2.09 1.94
N GLU A 75 -26.09 2.18 0.87
CA GLU A 75 -26.38 1.03 0.04
C GLU A 75 -25.00 0.45 -0.14
N LYS A 76 -24.64 -0.42 0.81
CA LYS A 76 -23.73 -1.51 0.55
C LYS A 76 -24.31 -2.03 -0.73
N VAL A 77 -23.70 -1.65 -1.85
CA VAL A 77 -23.99 -2.29 -3.12
C VAL A 77 -23.72 -3.71 -2.74
N PHE A 78 -24.78 -4.48 -2.55
CA PHE A 78 -24.67 -5.90 -2.29
C PHE A 78 -24.17 -6.40 -3.62
N VAL A 79 -22.84 -6.39 -3.75
CA VAL A 79 -22.17 -7.00 -4.87
C VAL A 79 -22.55 -8.44 -4.71
N LYS A 80 -23.52 -8.87 -5.53
CA LYS A 80 -23.89 -10.27 -5.60
C LYS A 80 -22.58 -11.02 -5.86
N PRO A 81 -22.33 -12.11 -5.13
CA PRO A 81 -21.11 -12.87 -5.34
C PRO A 81 -21.01 -13.25 -6.82
N VAL A 82 -19.79 -13.23 -7.34
CA VAL A 82 -19.51 -13.56 -8.75
C VAL A 82 -20.06 -14.96 -9.04
N PHE A 83 -20.76 -15.13 -10.17
CA PHE A 83 -21.51 -16.35 -10.50
C PHE A 83 -22.50 -16.83 -9.43
N GLY A 84 -23.03 -15.93 -8.59
CA GLY A 84 -23.93 -16.31 -7.50
C GLY A 84 -23.24 -17.00 -6.32
N GLY A 85 -21.90 -16.98 -6.26
CA GLY A 85 -21.13 -17.66 -5.22
C GLY A 85 -20.89 -19.14 -5.51
N LYS A 86 -21.07 -19.56 -6.77
CA LYS A 86 -20.65 -20.89 -7.23
C LYS A 86 -19.16 -21.08 -7.01
N GLU A 87 -18.78 -22.30 -6.67
CA GLU A 87 -17.41 -22.71 -6.46
C GLU A 87 -16.95 -23.54 -7.66
N LEU A 88 -15.77 -23.26 -8.21
CA LEU A 88 -15.19 -24.04 -9.30
C LEU A 88 -14.37 -25.21 -8.72
N SER A 89 -14.50 -26.40 -9.29
CA SER A 89 -13.77 -27.60 -8.86
C SER A 89 -12.26 -27.52 -9.08
N ASP A 90 -11.81 -26.60 -9.94
CA ASP A 90 -10.42 -26.52 -10.40
C ASP A 90 -9.51 -25.74 -9.43
N GLY A 91 -10.06 -25.14 -8.36
CA GLY A 91 -9.31 -24.34 -7.39
C GLY A 91 -8.84 -22.96 -7.92
N LEU A 92 -9.38 -22.51 -9.05
CA LEU A 92 -9.06 -21.22 -9.68
C LEU A 92 -9.96 -20.09 -9.16
N ALA A 93 -9.47 -18.84 -9.22
CA ALA A 93 -10.26 -17.66 -8.87
C ALA A 93 -11.47 -17.46 -9.79
N LEU A 94 -12.63 -17.10 -9.23
CA LEU A 94 -13.86 -16.91 -10.02
C LEU A 94 -13.80 -15.75 -11.04
N VAL A 95 -13.03 -14.69 -10.78
CA VAL A 95 -13.04 -13.49 -11.63
C VAL A 95 -12.07 -13.61 -12.80
N LEU A 96 -10.85 -14.11 -12.52
CA LEU A 96 -9.75 -14.11 -13.48
C LEU A 96 -9.31 -15.50 -13.89
N LEU A 97 -9.87 -16.55 -13.29
CA LEU A 97 -9.59 -17.95 -13.61
C LEU A 97 -8.11 -18.29 -13.50
N ARG A 98 -7.45 -17.69 -12.51
CA ARG A 98 -6.04 -17.90 -12.21
C ARG A 98 -5.89 -18.52 -10.84
N GLU A 99 -4.83 -19.30 -10.69
CA GLU A 99 -4.33 -19.70 -9.38
C GLU A 99 -4.00 -18.45 -8.58
N THR A 100 -4.51 -18.40 -7.36
CA THR A 100 -4.28 -17.28 -6.45
C THR A 100 -4.45 -17.74 -5.01
N ILE A 101 -3.81 -17.01 -4.09
CA ILE A 101 -4.04 -17.14 -2.65
C ILE A 101 -5.43 -16.65 -2.22
N TRP A 102 -6.13 -15.90 -3.07
CA TRP A 102 -7.45 -15.32 -2.79
C TRP A 102 -8.60 -16.31 -3.05
N VAL A 103 -8.43 -17.56 -2.62
CA VAL A 103 -9.48 -18.60 -2.66
C VAL A 103 -9.87 -19.01 -1.23
N PRO A 104 -11.08 -19.55 -1.02
CA PRO A 104 -11.44 -20.14 0.27
C PRO A 104 -10.41 -21.20 0.71
N LEU A 105 -10.09 -21.26 2.01
CA LEU A 105 -9.06 -22.15 2.54
C LEU A 105 -9.29 -23.63 2.19
N GLY A 106 -10.54 -24.07 2.11
CA GLY A 106 -10.89 -25.45 1.73
C GLY A 106 -10.70 -25.78 0.25
N GLN A 107 -10.53 -24.77 -0.61
CA GLN A 107 -10.29 -24.92 -2.06
C GLN A 107 -8.86 -24.60 -2.45
N TYR A 108 -8.00 -24.25 -1.48
CA TYR A 108 -6.61 -23.98 -1.78
C TYR A 108 -6.00 -25.21 -2.45
N PRO A 109 -5.36 -25.07 -3.63
CA PRO A 109 -4.87 -26.22 -4.37
C PRO A 109 -3.99 -27.10 -3.48
N ALA A 110 -4.28 -28.41 -3.43
CA ALA A 110 -3.49 -29.37 -2.64
C ALA A 110 -2.01 -29.42 -3.10
N THR A 111 -1.72 -28.94 -4.30
CA THR A 111 -0.37 -28.74 -4.86
C THR A 111 0.42 -27.65 -4.13
N HIS A 112 -0.24 -26.75 -3.41
CA HIS A 112 0.40 -25.66 -2.68
C HIS A 112 0.39 -25.94 -1.17
N ASN A 113 1.58 -25.90 -0.57
CA ASN A 113 1.71 -25.94 0.87
C ASN A 113 1.20 -24.64 1.49
N ILE A 114 0.38 -24.74 2.53
CA ILE A 114 0.01 -23.59 3.36
C ILE A 114 1.19 -23.26 4.27
N ALA A 115 1.64 -22.01 4.24
CA ALA A 115 2.68 -21.53 5.14
C ALA A 115 2.13 -21.46 6.57
N PRO A 116 2.85 -21.97 7.59
CA PRO A 116 2.55 -21.60 8.97
C PRO A 116 2.75 -20.09 9.17
N TRP A 117 2.16 -19.55 10.23
CA TRP A 117 2.48 -18.20 10.68
C TRP A 117 3.99 -18.08 10.98
N PRO A 118 4.60 -16.91 10.72
CA PRO A 118 6.01 -16.70 10.98
C PRO A 118 6.30 -16.80 12.47
N SER A 119 7.45 -17.38 12.79
CA SER A 119 7.93 -17.45 14.18
C SER A 119 8.26 -16.05 14.74
N HIS A 120 8.37 -15.93 16.06
CA HIS A 120 8.78 -14.69 16.69
C HIS A 120 10.18 -14.22 16.22
N GLU A 121 11.10 -15.16 15.98
CA GLU A 121 12.44 -14.86 15.47
C GLU A 121 12.41 -14.30 14.03
N GLU A 122 11.56 -14.85 13.17
CA GLU A 122 11.33 -14.34 11.81
C GLU A 122 10.79 -12.91 11.85
N LEU A 123 9.73 -12.69 12.65
CA LEU A 123 9.12 -11.38 12.84
C LEU A 123 10.11 -10.36 13.38
N LYS A 124 10.99 -10.74 14.32
CA LYS A 124 12.00 -9.83 14.87
C LYS A 124 13.09 -9.51 13.86
N HIS A 125 13.61 -10.52 13.16
CA HIS A 125 14.73 -10.36 12.23
C HIS A 125 14.35 -9.60 10.95
N GLU A 126 13.17 -9.90 10.40
CA GLU A 126 12.60 -9.23 9.23
C GLU A 126 11.74 -8.01 9.63
N GLY A 127 11.60 -7.72 10.95
CA GLY A 127 10.83 -6.61 11.55
C GLY A 127 11.68 -5.63 12.39
N ASP A 128 11.81 -5.85 13.70
CA ASP A 128 12.46 -4.87 14.60
C ASP A 128 13.97 -4.69 14.33
N ASP A 129 14.66 -5.77 13.95
CA ASP A 129 16.10 -5.74 13.64
C ASP A 129 16.40 -5.30 12.18
N ARG A 130 15.40 -4.76 11.44
CA ARG A 130 15.51 -4.35 10.02
C ARG A 130 16.65 -3.37 9.73
N ASN A 131 16.96 -2.45 10.64
CA ASN A 131 18.08 -1.50 10.46
C ASN A 131 19.45 -2.21 10.37
N LYS A 132 19.57 -3.42 10.93
CA LYS A 132 20.80 -4.23 10.91
C LYS A 132 20.81 -5.22 9.76
N SER A 133 19.65 -5.74 9.37
CA SER A 133 19.53 -6.83 8.38
C SER A 133 19.33 -6.36 6.94
N GLY A 134 18.98 -5.09 6.72
CA GLY A 134 18.86 -4.50 5.37
C GLY A 134 17.53 -4.79 4.65
N TYR A 135 16.54 -5.37 5.33
CA TYR A 135 15.23 -5.66 4.74
C TYR A 135 14.31 -4.43 4.62
N SER A 136 13.49 -4.42 3.56
CA SER A 136 12.43 -3.43 3.31
C SER A 136 11.24 -3.57 4.29
N ARG A 137 10.30 -2.62 4.32
CA ARG A 137 9.16 -2.59 5.28
C ARG A 137 8.06 -3.59 4.88
N PHE A 138 8.39 -4.87 4.79
CA PHE A 138 7.45 -5.93 4.45
C PHE A 138 7.41 -7.01 5.54
N PRO A 139 6.26 -7.67 5.75
CA PRO A 139 6.19 -8.85 6.61
C PRO A 139 7.12 -9.96 6.10
N PRO A 140 7.50 -10.92 6.96
CA PRO A 140 8.37 -12.00 6.54
C PRO A 140 7.76 -12.82 5.41
N LEU A 141 8.60 -13.30 4.50
CA LEU A 141 8.13 -14.12 3.39
C LEU A 141 7.52 -15.44 3.91
N PRO A 142 6.39 -15.89 3.35
CA PRO A 142 5.79 -17.16 3.73
C PRO A 142 6.76 -18.30 3.38
N ARG A 143 7.04 -19.18 4.35
CA ARG A 143 7.96 -20.33 4.20
C ARG A 143 7.18 -21.62 4.35
N GLY A 144 7.63 -22.68 3.67
CA GLY A 144 7.00 -23.98 3.83
C GLY A 144 7.11 -24.52 5.26
N PRO A 145 6.23 -25.46 5.67
CA PRO A 145 6.43 -26.18 6.92
C PRO A 145 7.78 -26.89 6.87
N GLY A 146 8.66 -26.54 7.80
CA GLY A 146 9.98 -27.15 7.96
C GLY A 146 10.10 -27.83 9.31
N ASN A 147 11.01 -28.79 9.43
CA ASN A 147 11.30 -29.44 10.72
C ASN A 147 11.62 -28.40 11.79
N GLU A 148 11.12 -28.60 13.02
CA GLU A 148 11.34 -27.70 14.16
C GLU A 148 12.83 -27.51 14.47
N THR A 149 13.66 -28.52 14.18
CA THR A 149 15.11 -28.51 14.38
C THR A 149 15.88 -27.66 13.35
N VAL A 150 15.25 -27.32 12.22
CA VAL A 150 15.87 -26.54 11.15
C VAL A 150 15.62 -25.07 11.40
N ASN A 151 16.70 -24.28 11.44
CA ASN A 151 16.62 -22.82 11.56
C ASN A 151 15.72 -22.25 10.45
N TRP A 152 14.83 -21.33 10.82
CA TRP A 152 13.88 -20.73 9.88
C TRP A 152 14.55 -20.11 8.66
N LYS A 153 15.77 -19.58 8.78
CA LYS A 153 16.54 -18.99 7.66
C LYS A 153 16.90 -20.00 6.57
N GLN A 154 16.97 -21.28 6.93
CA GLN A 154 17.28 -22.37 6.00
C GLN A 154 16.02 -22.89 5.29
N ARG A 155 14.82 -22.45 5.70
CA ARG A 155 13.56 -22.88 5.09
C ARG A 155 13.31 -22.07 3.81
N PRO A 156 13.05 -22.72 2.67
CA PRO A 156 12.79 -21.99 1.43
C PRO A 156 11.48 -21.18 1.55
N PRO A 157 11.43 -19.95 0.99
CA PRO A 157 10.17 -19.26 0.76
C PRO A 157 9.25 -20.11 -0.13
N LEU A 158 7.94 -20.05 0.10
CA LEU A 158 6.97 -20.64 -0.80
C LEU A 158 6.97 -19.89 -2.14
N PRO A 159 6.84 -20.61 -3.27
CA PRO A 159 6.62 -19.97 -4.55
C PRO A 159 5.28 -19.21 -4.52
N GLN A 160 5.27 -18.00 -5.07
CA GLN A 160 4.03 -17.23 -5.24
C GLN A 160 3.27 -17.75 -6.47
N CYS A 161 1.94 -17.67 -6.44
CA CYS A 161 1.15 -17.87 -7.65
C CYS A 161 1.50 -16.77 -8.66
N ALA A 162 1.56 -17.09 -9.95
CA ALA A 162 1.96 -16.13 -10.98
C ALA A 162 1.09 -14.86 -11.04
N PHE A 163 -0.17 -14.96 -10.59
CA PHE A 163 -1.07 -13.82 -10.46
C PHE A 163 -0.75 -12.92 -9.25
N ASP A 164 -0.27 -13.50 -8.16
CA ASP A 164 -0.02 -12.79 -6.90
C ASP A 164 1.39 -12.19 -6.81
N GLU A 165 2.23 -12.40 -7.84
CA GLU A 165 3.56 -11.81 -7.90
C GLU A 165 3.49 -10.27 -7.92
N VAL A 166 4.09 -9.63 -6.91
CA VAL A 166 4.21 -8.17 -6.82
C VAL A 166 5.66 -7.71 -6.94
N GLY A 167 5.86 -6.53 -7.55
CA GLY A 167 7.14 -5.82 -7.48
C GLY A 167 8.27 -6.33 -8.39
N ARG A 168 8.06 -7.38 -9.20
CA ARG A 168 8.99 -7.70 -10.29
C ARG A 168 8.63 -6.85 -11.51
N PRO A 169 9.49 -5.90 -11.96
CA PRO A 169 9.35 -5.35 -13.29
C PRO A 169 9.52 -6.51 -14.26
N ARG A 170 8.52 -6.81 -15.08
CA ARG A 170 8.65 -7.82 -16.14
C ARG A 170 9.78 -7.37 -17.07
N PRO A 171 10.98 -7.99 -17.04
CA PRO A 171 12.07 -7.53 -17.89
C PRO A 171 11.69 -7.87 -19.34
N GLY A 172 11.58 -6.86 -20.20
CA GLY A 172 11.58 -7.05 -21.66
C GLY A 172 10.30 -7.61 -22.30
N VAL A 173 9.14 -7.61 -21.64
CA VAL A 173 7.89 -8.05 -22.29
C VAL A 173 7.25 -6.90 -23.08
N GLY A 174 7.87 -6.56 -24.22
CA GLY A 174 7.15 -5.99 -25.35
C GLY A 174 6.40 -7.11 -26.10
N SER A 175 5.56 -7.88 -25.39
CA SER A 175 4.88 -9.01 -26.03
C SER A 175 3.74 -8.52 -26.89
N ASP A 176 4.03 -8.39 -28.17
CA ASP A 176 3.09 -8.40 -29.27
C ASP A 176 2.44 -9.79 -29.43
N LYS A 177 2.00 -10.39 -28.33
CA LYS A 177 1.23 -11.65 -28.31
C LYS A 177 -0.24 -11.31 -28.48
N THR A 178 -0.61 -10.82 -29.66
CA THR A 178 -2.03 -10.63 -30.03
C THR A 178 -2.67 -11.92 -30.54
N HIS A 179 -1.88 -12.95 -30.83
CA HIS A 179 -2.38 -14.29 -31.14
C HIS A 179 -2.25 -15.23 -29.93
N TYR A 180 -3.39 -15.48 -29.29
CA TYR A 180 -3.55 -16.61 -28.38
C TYR A 180 -4.16 -17.76 -29.17
N PRO A 181 -3.47 -18.90 -29.33
CA PRO A 181 -4.08 -20.10 -29.88
C PRO A 181 -5.31 -20.47 -29.04
N LYS A 182 -6.38 -20.94 -29.68
CA LYS A 182 -7.63 -21.33 -28.99
C LYS A 182 -7.39 -22.34 -27.87
N ASN A 183 -6.42 -23.25 -28.05
CA ASN A 183 -6.06 -24.25 -27.03
C ASN A 183 -5.47 -23.61 -25.76
N ASP A 184 -4.59 -22.62 -25.92
CA ASP A 184 -4.01 -21.87 -24.78
C ASP A 184 -5.10 -21.07 -24.03
N MET A 185 -6.11 -20.56 -24.75
CA MET A 185 -7.24 -19.88 -24.11
C MET A 185 -8.04 -20.83 -23.22
N VAL A 186 -8.25 -22.08 -23.64
CA VAL A 186 -8.95 -23.10 -22.84
C VAL A 186 -8.19 -23.38 -21.55
N GLU A 187 -6.86 -23.51 -21.61
CA GLU A 187 -6.02 -23.69 -20.42
C GLU A 187 -6.13 -22.51 -19.43
N TRP A 188 -6.32 -21.29 -19.92
CA TRP A 188 -6.44 -20.10 -19.06
C TRP A 188 -7.84 -19.87 -18.49
N ILE A 189 -8.88 -20.32 -19.19
CA ILE A 189 -10.26 -20.22 -18.73
C ILE A 189 -10.55 -21.29 -17.66
N GLY A 190 -9.85 -22.43 -17.73
CA GLY A 190 -10.09 -23.57 -16.83
C GLY A 190 -11.29 -24.42 -17.28
N HIS A 191 -11.22 -25.72 -17.01
CA HIS A 191 -12.22 -26.68 -17.48
C HIS A 191 -13.56 -26.53 -16.76
N ALA A 192 -13.55 -26.19 -15.48
CA ALA A 192 -14.76 -25.99 -14.68
C ALA A 192 -15.61 -24.81 -15.16
N LEU A 193 -14.99 -23.69 -15.56
CA LEU A 193 -15.78 -22.58 -16.09
C LEU A 193 -16.37 -22.92 -17.45
N LEU A 194 -15.62 -23.59 -18.33
CA LEU A 194 -16.15 -24.04 -19.62
C LEU A 194 -17.32 -25.00 -19.43
N ALA A 195 -17.23 -25.94 -18.49
CA ALA A 195 -18.32 -26.84 -18.16
C ALA A 195 -19.57 -26.12 -17.62
N GLU A 196 -19.42 -24.98 -16.94
CA GLU A 196 -20.53 -24.15 -16.46
C GLU A 196 -21.12 -23.22 -17.54
N LEU A 197 -20.30 -22.79 -18.51
CA LEU A 197 -20.73 -21.93 -19.63
C LEU A 197 -21.36 -22.72 -20.78
N ASP A 198 -20.98 -23.99 -20.95
CA ASP A 198 -21.57 -24.90 -21.92
C ASP A 198 -23.00 -25.28 -21.50
N MET A 199 -23.90 -24.38 -21.91
CA MET A 199 -25.23 -24.69 -22.45
C MET A 199 -25.13 -25.52 -23.73
#